data_AF-A0A8X8H101-F1
#
_entry.id   AF-A0A8X8H101-F1
#
_cell.length_a   1.000
_cell.length_b   1.000
_cell.length_c   1.000
_cell.angle_alpha   90.00
_cell.angle_beta   90.00
_cell.angle_gamma   90.00
#
_symmetry.space_group_name_H-M   'P 1'
#
loop_
_entity.id
_entity.type
_entity.pdbx_description
1 polymer ?
#
loop_
_entity_poly.entity_id
_entity_poly.type
_entity_poly.pdbx_seq_one_letter_code
_entity_poly.pdbx_strand_id
1 'polypeptide(L)'
;MTDIAALPDSFLRILVPAVRNITPLPVDPDEARRALLLHLQDAEVPGFIIATLRPYLMDFLRDIQSGRLDPWARQAWKAVPAISDTDASWARDRALIDQLIAQTGLYTTGPAIRELFEFTIRLRGFAPFNAMLLHIQKPGLTHAATGADWASRFGRFPKSLAWPILILRVKGPVDFVFDVLDTEGEDLPASAFCFPVLGDMSAARLTVILDAVRHDGIDISHFDGGDGFAGQIQLVGDYSAVNRKCHFAVSLNQNHAPAQQFVTLAHELAHLFLGHLCADPARRVPLRSDCTPAECEAEAESAAYLVARRNGVLPFSEGYLAKFTEGFATFDIYAVMRAANSIETVMGLGASMM
;
A
#
# COMPACT_ATOMS: atom_id res chain seq x y z
N MET A 1 16.50 34.88 4.05
CA MET A 1 15.07 34.63 3.77
C MET A 1 14.84 33.17 4.03
N THR A 2 13.90 32.85 4.90
CA THR A 2 13.64 31.48 5.35
C THR A 2 12.41 31.02 4.61
N ASP A 3 12.57 30.07 3.69
CA ASP A 3 11.48 29.65 2.81
C ASP A 3 10.32 29.07 3.63
N ILE A 4 9.10 29.59 3.45
CA ILE A 4 7.89 29.04 4.08
C ILE A 4 7.66 27.60 3.62
N ALA A 5 8.07 27.26 2.39
CA ALA A 5 7.95 25.90 1.88
C ALA A 5 8.85 24.90 2.63
N ALA A 6 9.83 25.38 3.41
CA ALA A 6 10.63 24.57 4.32
C ALA A 6 9.97 24.40 5.72
N LEU A 7 8.87 25.11 6.00
CA LEU A 7 8.12 24.98 7.24
C LEU A 7 7.19 23.75 7.15
N PRO A 8 7.26 22.78 8.09
CA PRO A 8 6.40 21.61 8.03
C PRO A 8 4.90 21.96 8.09
N ASP A 9 4.05 21.22 7.38
CA ASP A 9 2.60 21.47 7.27
C ASP A 9 1.87 21.56 8.63
N SER A 10 2.38 20.86 9.64
CA SER A 10 1.86 20.93 11.02
C SER A 10 1.94 22.35 11.61
N PHE A 11 2.94 23.14 11.22
CA PHE A 11 3.11 24.52 11.66
C PHE A 11 2.23 25.50 10.88
N LEU A 12 1.96 25.24 9.59
CA LEU A 12 0.99 26.02 8.80
C LEU A 12 -0.43 25.86 9.35
N ARG A 13 -0.77 24.67 9.88
CA ARG A 13 -2.04 24.43 10.58
C ARG A 13 -2.21 25.24 11.86
N ILE A 14 -1.13 25.79 12.43
CA ILE A 14 -1.17 26.70 13.57
C ILE A 14 -1.26 28.17 13.09
N LEU A 15 -0.47 28.54 12.07
CA LEU A 15 -0.37 29.92 11.59
C LEU A 15 -1.60 30.41 10.80
N VAL A 16 -2.21 29.53 9.98
CA VAL A 16 -3.35 29.91 9.13
C VAL A 16 -4.58 30.27 9.97
N PRO A 17 -5.02 29.47 10.97
CA PRO A 17 -6.12 29.87 11.86
C PRO A 17 -5.79 31.13 12.67
N ALA A 18 -4.54 31.27 13.14
CA ALA A 18 -4.10 32.44 13.90
C ALA A 18 -4.22 33.73 13.06
N VAL A 19 -3.80 33.73 11.80
CA VAL A 19 -3.95 34.90 10.91
C VAL A 19 -5.43 35.21 10.60
N ARG A 20 -6.28 34.19 10.44
CA ARG A 20 -7.73 34.39 10.23
C ARG A 20 -8.41 35.09 11.41
N ASN A 21 -7.85 34.99 12.62
CA ASN A 21 -8.40 35.61 13.82
C ASN A 21 -7.91 37.04 14.07
N ILE A 22 -6.89 37.49 13.33
CA ILE A 22 -6.27 38.83 13.49
C ILE A 22 -6.78 39.80 12.40
N THR A 23 -7.76 39.36 11.60
CA THR A 23 -8.33 40.14 10.49
C THR A 23 -9.09 41.39 10.98
N PRO A 24 -8.91 42.57 10.36
CA PRO A 24 -8.09 42.85 9.18
C PRO A 24 -6.60 42.82 9.49
N LEU A 25 -5.84 42.10 8.65
CA LEU A 25 -4.39 42.01 8.79
C LEU A 25 -3.76 43.40 8.56
N PRO A 26 -2.91 43.92 9.47
CA PRO A 26 -2.25 45.20 9.28
C PRO A 26 -1.46 45.25 7.96
N VAL A 27 -1.45 46.41 7.32
CA VAL A 27 -0.73 46.62 6.04
C VAL A 27 0.79 46.60 6.27
N ASP A 28 1.25 47.13 7.41
CA ASP A 28 2.65 47.07 7.81
C ASP A 28 3.03 45.64 8.25
N PRO A 29 3.98 44.96 7.55
CA PRO A 29 4.38 43.58 7.87
C PRO A 29 4.95 43.41 9.28
N ASP A 30 5.63 44.43 9.83
CA ASP A 30 6.19 44.35 11.17
C ASP A 30 5.12 44.44 12.27
N GLU A 31 4.09 45.25 12.04
CA GLU A 31 2.90 45.34 12.89
C GLU A 31 2.09 44.05 12.84
N ALA A 32 1.87 43.50 11.63
CA ALA A 32 1.19 42.23 11.43
C ALA A 32 1.91 41.06 12.12
N ARG A 33 3.26 41.03 12.06
CA ARG A 33 4.06 40.02 12.78
C ARG A 33 3.90 40.13 14.29
N ARG A 34 3.90 41.34 14.85
CA ARG A 34 3.73 41.54 16.30
C ARG A 34 2.35 41.08 16.75
N ALA A 35 1.30 41.43 16.01
CA ALA A 35 -0.06 41.00 16.29
C ALA A 35 -0.19 39.46 16.24
N LEU A 36 0.44 38.81 15.26
CA LEU A 36 0.46 37.35 15.13
C LEU A 36 1.19 36.67 16.29
N LEU A 37 2.33 37.19 16.72
CA LEU A 37 3.07 36.65 17.87
C LEU A 37 2.28 36.80 19.17
N LEU A 38 1.62 37.94 19.39
CA LEU A 38 0.76 38.15 20.56
C LEU A 38 -0.41 37.17 20.58
N HIS A 39 -1.10 37.00 19.46
CA HIS A 39 -2.22 36.05 19.38
C HIS A 39 -1.79 34.60 19.61
N LEU A 40 -0.62 34.19 19.10
CA LEU A 40 -0.08 32.84 19.35
C LEU A 40 0.29 32.64 20.83
N GLN A 41 0.73 33.68 21.53
CA GLN A 41 0.99 33.64 22.97
C GLN A 41 -0.31 33.55 23.77
N ASP A 42 -1.32 34.33 23.41
CA ASP A 42 -2.63 34.34 24.08
C ASP A 42 -3.40 33.02 23.84
N ALA A 43 -3.15 32.33 22.73
CA ALA A 43 -3.68 31.01 22.43
C ALA A 43 -2.93 29.85 23.13
N GLU A 44 -2.08 30.17 24.11
CA GLU A 44 -1.26 29.22 24.90
C GLU A 44 -0.38 28.29 24.05
N VAL A 45 0.04 28.71 22.85
CA VAL A 45 0.95 27.90 22.02
C VAL A 45 2.29 27.78 22.75
N PRO A 46 2.83 26.55 22.95
CA PRO A 46 4.09 26.36 23.67
C PRO A 46 5.24 27.23 23.16
N GLY A 47 5.96 27.89 24.07
CA GLY A 47 6.97 28.90 23.70
C GLY A 47 8.09 28.40 22.78
N PHE A 48 8.44 27.11 22.83
CA PHE A 48 9.41 26.52 21.91
C PHE A 48 8.89 26.45 20.47
N ILE A 49 7.59 26.22 20.26
CA ILE A 49 6.93 26.24 18.94
C ILE A 49 6.96 27.67 18.39
N ILE A 50 6.63 28.67 19.22
CA ILE A 50 6.69 30.09 18.83
C ILE A 50 8.13 30.49 18.47
N ALA A 51 9.14 30.01 19.20
CA ALA A 51 10.54 30.25 18.90
C ALA A 51 10.95 29.67 17.53
N THR A 52 10.51 28.45 17.23
CA THR A 52 10.74 27.77 15.94
C THR A 52 10.04 28.47 14.77
N LEU A 53 8.85 29.02 14.99
CA LEU A 53 8.05 29.72 13.96
C LEU A 53 8.58 31.13 13.63
N ARG A 54 9.15 31.82 14.63
CA ARG A 54 9.60 33.22 14.56
C ARG A 54 10.38 33.61 13.29
N PRO A 55 11.37 32.84 12.80
CA PRO A 55 12.12 33.22 11.58
C PRO A 55 11.32 33.11 10.28
N TYR A 56 10.17 32.44 10.27
CA TYR A 56 9.35 32.22 9.06
C TYR A 56 8.15 33.18 8.95
N LEU A 57 7.77 33.84 10.05
CA LEU A 57 6.55 34.68 10.09
C LEU A 57 6.56 35.85 9.11
N MET A 58 7.72 36.48 8.90
CA MET A 58 7.82 37.62 7.98
C MET A 58 7.61 37.20 6.53
N ASP A 59 8.18 36.06 6.14
CA ASP A 59 8.02 35.55 4.80
C ASP A 59 6.57 35.08 4.62
N PHE A 60 5.98 34.40 5.61
CA PHE A 60 4.57 33.98 5.62
C PHE A 60 3.59 35.13 5.40
N LEU A 61 3.75 36.24 6.14
CA LEU A 61 2.89 37.41 5.98
C LEU A 61 3.06 38.08 4.62
N ARG A 62 4.28 38.10 4.07
CA ARG A 62 4.55 38.64 2.74
C ARG A 62 3.91 37.80 1.64
N ASP A 63 3.89 36.48 1.80
CA ASP A 63 3.21 35.59 0.86
C ASP A 63 1.70 35.76 0.91
N ILE A 64 1.15 36.16 2.05
CA ILE A 64 -0.27 36.52 2.17
C ILE A 64 -0.58 37.83 1.48
N GLN A 65 0.17 38.88 1.79
CA GLN A 65 -0.04 40.20 1.20
C GLN A 65 0.23 40.22 -0.31
N SER A 66 1.10 39.36 -0.82
CA SER A 66 1.36 39.21 -2.26
C SER A 66 0.35 38.30 -2.98
N GLY A 67 -0.61 37.71 -2.24
CA GLY A 67 -1.61 36.81 -2.79
C GLY A 67 -1.08 35.44 -3.21
N ARG A 68 0.19 35.13 -2.93
CA ARG A 68 0.78 33.79 -3.14
C ARG A 68 0.19 32.75 -2.18
N LEU A 69 -0.25 33.20 -1.01
CA LEU A 69 -0.90 32.38 0.00
C LEU A 69 -2.17 33.12 0.46
N ASP A 70 -3.36 32.65 0.11
CA ASP A 70 -4.62 33.18 0.69
C ASP A 70 -5.09 32.34 1.92
N PRO A 71 -4.98 32.87 3.15
CA PRO A 71 -5.36 32.12 4.34
C PRO A 71 -6.80 31.64 4.35
N TRP A 72 -7.72 32.21 3.56
CA TRP A 72 -9.16 31.94 3.61
C TRP A 72 -9.68 31.02 2.50
N ALA A 73 -8.80 30.50 1.64
CA ALA A 73 -9.21 29.52 0.64
C ALA A 73 -9.80 28.25 1.27
N ARG A 74 -10.85 27.73 0.64
CA ARG A 74 -11.62 26.57 1.13
C ARG A 74 -10.89 25.22 1.00
N GLN A 75 -9.66 25.19 0.49
CA GLN A 75 -8.85 23.98 0.33
C GLN A 75 -7.36 24.31 0.52
N ALA A 76 -6.62 23.51 1.29
CA ALA A 76 -5.21 23.76 1.62
C ALA A 76 -4.28 23.45 0.43
N TRP A 77 -3.39 24.37 0.07
CA TRP A 77 -2.54 24.27 -1.12
C TRP A 77 -1.22 23.54 -0.89
N LYS A 78 -0.80 22.83 -1.94
CA LYS A 78 0.58 22.38 -2.15
C LYS A 78 1.27 23.31 -3.12
N ALA A 79 2.49 23.75 -2.80
CA ALA A 79 3.44 24.19 -3.82
C ALA A 79 3.75 23.01 -4.74
N VAL A 80 3.60 23.18 -6.05
CA VAL A 80 3.89 22.15 -7.05
C VAL A 80 5.42 22.06 -7.24
N PRO A 81 6.08 20.94 -6.92
CA PRO A 81 7.45 20.73 -7.35
C PRO A 81 7.45 20.39 -8.84
N ALA A 82 8.53 20.74 -9.55
CA ALA A 82 8.76 20.30 -10.91
C ALA A 82 8.60 18.77 -11.01
N ILE A 83 7.55 18.34 -11.70
CA ILE A 83 7.22 16.95 -11.93
C ILE A 83 8.28 16.37 -12.87
N SER A 84 9.10 15.43 -12.39
CA SER A 84 9.70 14.47 -13.30
C SER A 84 8.59 13.55 -13.80
N ASP A 85 8.37 13.52 -15.12
CA ASP A 85 7.23 12.91 -15.82
C ASP A 85 6.89 11.45 -15.44
N THR A 86 7.79 10.73 -14.76
CA THR A 86 7.58 9.33 -14.38
C THR A 86 6.71 9.14 -13.13
N ASP A 87 6.65 10.11 -12.20
CA ASP A 87 5.89 9.95 -10.94
C ASP A 87 4.40 10.35 -11.07
N ALA A 88 4.05 11.15 -12.08
CA ALA A 88 2.68 11.61 -12.29
C ALA A 88 1.82 10.63 -13.09
N SER A 89 2.41 9.72 -13.87
CA SER A 89 1.66 8.70 -14.63
C SER A 89 1.07 7.65 -13.71
N TRP A 90 1.91 7.02 -12.86
CA TRP A 90 1.48 5.89 -12.05
C TRP A 90 0.40 6.26 -11.02
N ALA A 91 0.46 7.47 -10.45
CA ALA A 91 -0.53 7.95 -9.49
C ALA A 91 -1.89 8.20 -10.17
N ARG A 92 -1.88 8.64 -11.44
CA ARG A 92 -3.08 8.78 -12.27
C ARG A 92 -3.62 7.43 -12.72
N ASP A 93 -2.75 6.51 -13.15
CA ASP A 93 -3.12 5.16 -13.60
C ASP A 93 -3.73 4.34 -12.45
N ARG A 94 -3.23 4.54 -11.23
CA ARG A 94 -3.77 3.97 -9.99
C ARG A 94 -5.15 4.53 -9.64
N ALA A 95 -5.28 5.87 -9.60
CA ALA A 95 -6.55 6.51 -9.31
C ALA A 95 -7.64 6.12 -10.31
N LEU A 96 -7.27 5.85 -11.56
CA LEU A 96 -8.19 5.36 -12.59
C LEU A 96 -8.72 3.95 -12.25
N ILE A 97 -7.87 3.00 -11.84
CA ILE A 97 -8.33 1.65 -11.47
C ILE A 97 -9.21 1.70 -10.21
N ASP A 98 -8.82 2.46 -9.20
CA ASP A 98 -9.60 2.66 -7.98
C ASP A 98 -10.98 3.24 -8.30
N GLN A 99 -11.02 4.23 -9.19
CA GLN A 99 -12.26 4.83 -9.68
C GLN A 99 -13.12 3.82 -10.47
N LEU A 100 -12.53 2.97 -11.32
CA LEU A 100 -13.26 1.97 -12.10
C LEU A 100 -13.88 0.90 -11.19
N ILE A 101 -13.18 0.45 -10.15
CA ILE A 101 -13.72 -0.49 -9.16
C ILE A 101 -14.84 0.18 -8.34
N ALA A 102 -14.61 1.40 -7.85
CA ALA A 102 -15.62 2.14 -7.09
C ALA A 102 -16.90 2.43 -7.91
N GLN A 103 -16.75 2.77 -9.20
CA GLN A 103 -17.88 3.08 -10.09
C GLN A 103 -18.73 1.86 -10.44
N THR A 104 -18.14 0.66 -10.45
CA THR A 104 -18.84 -0.57 -10.85
C THR A 104 -19.57 -1.24 -9.67
N GLY A 105 -19.32 -0.80 -8.43
CA GLY A 105 -19.90 -1.40 -7.23
C GLY A 105 -19.45 -2.85 -7.02
N LEU A 106 -18.40 -3.28 -7.71
CA LEU A 106 -17.83 -4.62 -7.57
C LEU A 106 -17.25 -4.76 -6.17
N TYR A 107 -17.49 -5.92 -5.54
CA TYR A 107 -16.97 -6.27 -4.22
C TYR A 107 -17.46 -5.41 -3.04
N THR A 108 -18.62 -4.76 -3.18
CA THR A 108 -19.25 -3.96 -2.10
C THR A 108 -19.86 -4.79 -0.97
N THR A 109 -19.82 -6.13 -1.08
CA THR A 109 -20.41 -7.04 -0.09
C THR A 109 -19.38 -8.08 0.36
N GLY A 110 -19.49 -8.50 1.62
CA GLY A 110 -18.62 -9.55 2.18
C GLY A 110 -18.55 -10.84 1.34
N PRO A 111 -19.68 -11.38 0.82
CA PRO A 111 -19.64 -12.54 -0.08
C PRO A 111 -18.86 -12.30 -1.38
N ALA A 112 -18.97 -11.12 -1.98
CA ALA A 112 -18.24 -10.79 -3.21
C ALA A 112 -16.73 -10.65 -2.96
N ILE A 113 -16.33 -10.08 -1.82
CA ILE A 113 -14.91 -10.01 -1.43
C ILE A 113 -14.36 -11.41 -1.17
N ARG A 114 -15.13 -12.26 -0.48
CA ARG A 114 -14.75 -13.64 -0.22
C ARG A 114 -14.51 -14.42 -1.50
N GLU A 115 -15.41 -14.30 -2.48
CA GLU A 115 -15.27 -14.96 -3.77
C GLU A 115 -14.00 -14.49 -4.50
N LEU A 116 -13.72 -13.18 -4.53
CA LEU A 116 -12.49 -12.63 -5.08
C LEU A 116 -11.23 -13.21 -4.40
N PHE A 117 -11.26 -13.34 -3.07
CA PHE A 117 -10.12 -13.86 -2.32
C PHE A 117 -9.90 -15.34 -2.59
N GLU A 118 -10.96 -16.15 -2.60
CA GLU A 118 -10.87 -17.57 -2.97
C GLU A 118 -10.39 -17.75 -4.42
N PHE A 119 -10.87 -16.92 -5.35
CA PHE A 119 -10.37 -16.87 -6.72
C PHE A 119 -8.86 -16.58 -6.76
N THR A 120 -8.42 -15.55 -6.03
CA THR A 120 -7.03 -15.11 -5.96
C THR A 120 -6.12 -16.15 -5.30
N ILE A 121 -6.61 -16.87 -4.29
CA ILE A 121 -5.89 -17.96 -3.61
C ILE A 121 -5.71 -19.17 -4.54
N ARG A 122 -6.73 -19.47 -5.35
CA ARG A 122 -6.70 -20.57 -6.33
C ARG A 122 -5.75 -20.29 -7.48
N LEU A 123 -5.72 -19.05 -7.98
CA LEU A 123 -4.94 -18.68 -9.16
C LEU A 123 -3.47 -18.30 -8.83
N ARG A 124 -2.71 -19.26 -8.28
CA ARG A 124 -1.33 -19.05 -7.77
C ARG A 124 -0.29 -18.72 -8.82
N GLY A 125 -0.51 -19.14 -10.07
CA GLY A 125 0.36 -18.81 -11.20
C GLY A 125 0.37 -17.31 -11.55
N PHE A 126 -0.54 -16.53 -10.96
CA PHE A 126 -0.62 -15.10 -11.13
C PHE A 126 -0.41 -14.40 -9.80
N ALA A 127 0.25 -13.25 -9.85
CA ALA A 127 0.39 -12.39 -8.70
C ALA A 127 -0.99 -11.83 -8.29
N PRO A 128 -1.24 -11.53 -7.00
CA PRO A 128 -2.57 -11.23 -6.46
C PRO A 128 -3.33 -10.15 -7.25
N PHE A 129 -2.61 -9.09 -7.63
CA PHE A 129 -3.20 -8.00 -8.41
C PHE A 129 -3.63 -8.42 -9.82
N ASN A 130 -2.81 -9.24 -10.51
CA ASN A 130 -3.17 -9.79 -11.81
C ASN A 130 -4.34 -10.78 -11.70
N ALA A 131 -4.42 -11.55 -10.61
CA ALA A 131 -5.57 -12.43 -10.38
C ALA A 131 -6.87 -11.62 -10.19
N MET A 132 -6.83 -10.49 -9.48
CA MET A 132 -7.98 -9.59 -9.39
C MET A 132 -8.40 -9.04 -10.77
N LEU A 133 -7.45 -8.60 -11.60
CA LEU A 133 -7.76 -8.13 -12.96
C LEU A 133 -8.41 -9.22 -13.82
N LEU A 134 -7.93 -10.46 -13.70
CA LEU A 134 -8.52 -11.61 -14.38
C LEU A 134 -9.93 -11.90 -13.88
N HIS A 135 -10.15 -11.79 -12.57
CA HIS A 135 -11.47 -11.99 -11.97
C HIS A 135 -12.50 -10.97 -12.50
N ILE A 136 -12.11 -9.69 -12.61
CA ILE A 136 -12.97 -8.62 -13.15
C ILE A 136 -13.34 -8.89 -14.62
N GLN A 137 -12.37 -9.33 -15.43
CA GLN A 137 -12.56 -9.54 -16.87
C GLN A 137 -13.31 -10.83 -17.21
N LYS A 138 -13.09 -11.92 -16.45
CA LYS A 138 -13.73 -13.22 -16.68
C LYS A 138 -13.99 -13.95 -15.34
N PRO A 139 -15.10 -13.63 -14.65
CA PRO A 139 -15.50 -14.33 -13.43
C PRO A 139 -15.60 -15.84 -13.68
N GLY A 140 -15.15 -16.65 -12.72
CA GLY A 140 -15.13 -18.11 -12.87
C GLY A 140 -13.97 -18.67 -13.70
N LEU A 141 -13.04 -17.84 -14.19
CA LEU A 141 -11.80 -18.29 -14.81
C LEU A 141 -11.08 -19.32 -13.92
N THR A 142 -10.84 -20.50 -14.48
CA THR A 142 -10.16 -21.58 -13.76
C THR A 142 -8.66 -21.58 -14.00
N HIS A 143 -8.26 -21.32 -15.25
CA HIS A 143 -6.89 -21.38 -15.72
C HIS A 143 -6.63 -20.27 -16.72
N ALA A 144 -5.44 -19.68 -16.64
CA ALA A 144 -4.96 -18.78 -17.68
C ALA A 144 -3.45 -18.96 -17.85
N ALA A 145 -2.98 -18.77 -19.07
CA ALA A 145 -1.55 -18.76 -19.39
C ALA A 145 -1.32 -17.95 -20.67
N THR A 146 -0.06 -17.56 -20.94
CA THR A 146 0.29 -16.94 -22.21
C THR A 146 0.12 -17.93 -23.36
N GLY A 147 -0.02 -17.45 -24.59
CA GLY A 147 -0.08 -18.35 -25.76
C GLY A 147 1.17 -19.23 -25.89
N ALA A 148 2.34 -18.70 -25.51
CA ALA A 148 3.60 -19.44 -25.50
C ALA A 148 3.62 -20.55 -24.43
N ASP A 149 3.09 -20.27 -23.23
CA ASP A 149 2.98 -21.27 -22.16
C ASP A 149 1.99 -22.38 -22.53
N TRP A 150 0.85 -22.02 -23.12
CA TRP A 150 -0.10 -23.01 -23.63
C TRP A 150 0.56 -23.96 -24.63
N ALA A 151 1.35 -23.43 -25.56
CA ALA A 151 2.01 -24.23 -26.57
C ALA A 151 3.12 -25.11 -25.97
N SER A 152 4.00 -24.51 -25.16
CA SER A 152 5.22 -25.16 -24.68
C SER A 152 4.99 -26.13 -23.52
N ARG A 153 4.03 -25.87 -22.63
CA ARG A 153 3.77 -26.69 -21.43
C ARG A 153 2.62 -27.67 -21.60
N PHE A 154 1.66 -27.33 -22.45
CA PHE A 154 0.39 -28.03 -22.52
C PHE A 154 0.02 -28.51 -23.92
N GLY A 155 0.82 -28.22 -24.95
CA GLY A 155 0.52 -28.62 -26.33
C GLY A 155 -0.79 -28.00 -26.86
N ARG A 156 -1.18 -26.84 -26.33
CA ARG A 156 -2.42 -26.13 -26.68
C ARG A 156 -2.13 -24.77 -27.30
N PHE A 157 -3.04 -24.29 -28.13
CA PHE A 157 -2.93 -23.01 -28.81
C PHE A 157 -4.23 -22.23 -28.64
N PRO A 158 -4.19 -20.88 -28.56
CA PRO A 158 -5.40 -20.08 -28.61
C PRO A 158 -6.19 -20.35 -29.90
N LYS A 159 -7.51 -20.50 -29.77
CA LYS A 159 -8.41 -20.63 -30.93
C LYS A 159 -8.31 -19.39 -31.82
N SER A 160 -8.61 -19.54 -33.10
CA SER A 160 -8.53 -18.44 -34.09
C SER A 160 -9.36 -17.20 -33.74
N LEU A 161 -10.43 -17.36 -32.95
CA LEU A 161 -11.31 -16.28 -32.48
C LEU A 161 -11.28 -16.09 -30.95
N ALA A 162 -10.25 -16.61 -30.28
CA ALA A 162 -10.06 -16.41 -28.85
C ALA A 162 -9.78 -14.94 -28.54
N TRP A 163 -10.58 -14.34 -27.65
CA TRP A 163 -10.31 -13.00 -27.16
C TRP A 163 -9.26 -13.05 -26.04
N PRO A 164 -8.13 -12.34 -26.17
CA PRO A 164 -7.11 -12.34 -25.13
C PRO A 164 -7.58 -11.56 -23.90
N ILE A 165 -7.17 -12.01 -22.72
CA ILE A 165 -7.39 -11.34 -21.44
C ILE A 165 -6.10 -10.61 -21.04
N LEU A 166 -6.23 -9.37 -20.55
CA LEU A 166 -5.09 -8.50 -20.31
C LEU A 166 -4.60 -8.61 -18.86
N ILE A 167 -3.29 -8.73 -18.68
CA ILE A 167 -2.61 -8.69 -17.37
C ILE A 167 -1.48 -7.66 -17.35
N LEU A 168 -1.01 -7.26 -16.17
CA LEU A 168 0.18 -6.44 -16.06
C LEU A 168 1.45 -7.29 -16.14
N ARG A 169 2.44 -6.81 -16.90
CA ARG A 169 3.76 -7.43 -17.01
C ARG A 169 4.76 -6.77 -16.06
N VAL A 170 5.63 -7.57 -15.43
CA VAL A 170 6.74 -7.03 -14.64
C VAL A 170 7.66 -6.19 -15.53
N LYS A 171 7.83 -4.90 -15.19
CA LYS A 171 8.64 -3.92 -15.95
C LYS A 171 8.21 -3.76 -17.43
N GLY A 172 6.94 -4.06 -17.75
CA GLY A 172 6.34 -3.85 -19.07
C GLY A 172 4.93 -3.28 -18.96
N PRO A 173 4.32 -2.85 -20.06
CA PRO A 173 2.99 -2.23 -20.02
C PRO A 173 1.91 -3.27 -19.66
N VAL A 174 1.75 -4.31 -20.48
CA VAL A 174 0.73 -5.37 -20.32
C VAL A 174 1.21 -6.66 -21.00
N ASP A 175 0.57 -7.78 -20.68
CA ASP A 175 0.68 -9.06 -21.40
C ASP A 175 -0.71 -9.65 -21.68
N PHE A 176 -0.77 -10.63 -22.59
CA PHE A 176 -2.00 -11.35 -22.93
C PHE A 176 -1.97 -12.80 -22.46
N VAL A 177 -3.07 -13.20 -21.84
CA VAL A 177 -3.31 -14.58 -21.43
C VAL A 177 -4.65 -15.08 -21.95
N PHE A 178 -4.76 -16.40 -22.04
CA PHE A 178 -5.93 -17.08 -22.59
C PHE A 178 -6.45 -18.08 -21.56
N ASP A 179 -7.78 -18.20 -21.47
CA ASP A 179 -8.45 -19.24 -20.68
C ASP A 179 -8.23 -20.61 -21.34
N VAL A 180 -8.26 -21.68 -20.54
CA VAL A 180 -8.33 -23.05 -21.05
C VAL A 180 -9.47 -23.24 -22.06
N LEU A 181 -10.63 -22.63 -21.82
CA LEU A 181 -11.79 -22.74 -22.72
C LEU A 181 -11.55 -22.05 -24.08
N ASP A 182 -10.61 -21.10 -24.14
CA ASP A 182 -10.27 -20.33 -25.33
C ASP A 182 -9.10 -20.95 -26.11
N THR A 183 -8.63 -22.13 -25.68
CA THR A 183 -7.56 -22.88 -26.35
C THR A 183 -8.07 -24.19 -26.95
N GLU A 184 -7.33 -24.71 -27.92
CA GLU A 184 -7.51 -26.01 -28.55
C GLU A 184 -6.17 -26.75 -28.65
N GLY A 185 -6.20 -28.09 -28.69
CA GLY A 185 -4.99 -28.91 -28.65
C GLY A 185 -5.15 -30.09 -27.71
N GLU A 186 -4.04 -30.54 -27.11
CA GLU A 186 -4.01 -31.73 -26.25
C GLU A 186 -4.90 -31.60 -25.00
N ASP A 187 -5.42 -32.74 -24.53
CA ASP A 187 -6.15 -32.80 -23.26
C ASP A 187 -5.21 -32.47 -22.09
N LEU A 188 -5.70 -31.67 -21.14
CA LEU A 188 -4.90 -31.25 -20.01
C LEU A 188 -4.80 -32.38 -18.96
N PRO A 189 -3.58 -32.73 -18.50
CA PRO A 189 -3.43 -33.66 -17.39
C PRO A 189 -3.95 -33.01 -16.10
N ALA A 190 -4.47 -33.81 -15.16
CA ALA A 190 -4.95 -33.30 -13.86
C ALA A 190 -3.87 -32.53 -13.06
N SER A 191 -2.58 -32.74 -13.36
CA SER A 191 -1.44 -32.04 -12.78
C SER A 191 -1.12 -30.68 -13.42
N ALA A 192 -1.76 -30.32 -14.54
CA ALA A 192 -1.61 -29.01 -15.18
C ALA A 192 -2.12 -27.85 -14.31
N PHE A 193 -2.84 -28.17 -13.24
CA PHE A 193 -3.75 -27.26 -12.56
C PHE A 193 -3.22 -26.65 -11.25
N CYS A 194 -1.92 -26.80 -10.93
CA CYS A 194 -1.12 -26.02 -9.95
C CYS A 194 -0.11 -26.93 -9.24
N PHE A 195 1.20 -26.64 -9.24
CA PHE A 195 2.13 -26.93 -8.12
C PHE A 195 3.33 -25.96 -8.17
N PRO A 196 3.70 -25.33 -7.05
CA PRO A 196 4.19 -26.05 -5.88
C PRO A 196 3.22 -25.99 -4.70
N VAL A 197 2.90 -27.17 -4.17
CA VAL A 197 2.55 -27.33 -2.76
C VAL A 197 3.86 -27.10 -2.02
N LEU A 198 4.09 -25.89 -1.54
CA LEU A 198 4.94 -25.71 -0.38
C LEU A 198 4.05 -26.01 0.84
N GLY A 199 3.71 -27.28 0.95
CA GLY A 199 3.03 -27.84 2.09
C GLY A 199 4.05 -27.91 3.21
N ASP A 200 3.79 -27.11 4.23
CA ASP A 200 4.57 -26.86 5.42
C ASP A 200 5.61 -25.72 5.32
N MET A 201 5.43 -24.73 6.18
CA MET A 201 6.37 -23.63 6.36
C MET A 201 7.49 -24.14 7.27
N SER A 202 8.53 -24.71 6.68
CA SER A 202 9.69 -25.19 7.43
C SER A 202 10.57 -24.03 7.92
N ALA A 203 11.36 -24.25 8.97
CA ALA A 203 12.33 -23.26 9.45
C ALA A 203 13.34 -22.85 8.36
N ALA A 204 13.77 -23.79 7.51
CA ALA A 204 14.66 -23.50 6.39
C ALA A 204 14.00 -22.58 5.36
N ARG A 205 12.73 -22.83 5.02
CA ARG A 205 11.96 -21.98 4.11
C ARG A 205 11.75 -20.59 4.69
N LEU A 206 11.38 -20.50 5.97
CA LEU A 206 11.25 -19.21 6.65
C LEU A 206 12.56 -18.44 6.61
N THR A 207 13.70 -19.09 6.86
CA THR A 207 15.02 -18.44 6.82
C THR A 207 15.28 -17.78 5.45
N VAL A 208 15.02 -18.48 4.35
CA VAL A 208 15.15 -17.93 2.98
C VAL A 208 14.25 -16.70 2.78
N ILE A 209 13.02 -16.75 3.28
CA ILE A 209 12.08 -15.61 3.21
C ILE A 209 12.60 -14.43 4.03
N LEU A 210 13.08 -14.65 5.25
CA LEU A 210 13.64 -13.60 6.10
C LEU A 210 14.87 -12.94 5.43
N ASP A 211 15.72 -13.73 4.77
CA ASP A 211 16.89 -13.22 4.05
C ASP A 211 16.50 -12.40 2.81
N ALA A 212 15.46 -12.80 2.09
CA ALA A 212 14.91 -12.01 0.98
C ALA A 212 14.39 -10.64 1.46
N VAL A 213 13.67 -10.61 2.58
CA VAL A 213 13.15 -9.37 3.18
C VAL A 213 14.30 -8.47 3.66
N ARG A 214 15.36 -9.04 4.27
CA ARG A 214 16.58 -8.30 4.62
C ARG A 214 17.27 -7.70 3.41
N HIS A 215 17.32 -8.42 2.29
CA HIS A 215 17.91 -7.92 1.05
C HIS A 215 17.13 -6.72 0.47
N ASP A 216 15.81 -6.65 0.70
CA ASP A 216 15.01 -5.46 0.37
C ASP A 216 15.28 -4.27 1.32
N GLY A 217 16.13 -4.42 2.33
CA GLY A 217 16.49 -3.37 3.28
C GLY A 217 15.40 -3.13 4.33
N ILE A 218 14.84 -4.21 4.86
CA ILE A 218 13.99 -4.24 6.06
C ILE A 218 14.73 -5.07 7.10
N ASP A 219 15.02 -4.46 8.24
CA ASP A 219 15.74 -5.15 9.32
C ASP A 219 14.81 -6.15 10.01
N ILE A 220 15.35 -7.31 10.37
CA ILE A 220 14.58 -8.36 11.07
C ILE A 220 15.35 -8.81 12.30
N SER A 221 14.73 -8.61 13.45
CA SER A 221 15.16 -9.13 14.76
C SER A 221 14.15 -10.13 15.31
N HIS A 222 14.61 -10.95 16.24
CA HIS A 222 13.74 -11.81 17.04
C HIS A 222 13.81 -11.38 18.50
N PHE A 223 12.73 -11.61 19.24
CA PHE A 223 12.66 -11.37 20.67
C PHE A 223 12.05 -12.56 21.40
N ASP A 224 12.35 -12.66 22.69
CA ASP A 224 11.74 -13.62 23.60
C ASP A 224 10.48 -12.98 24.21
N GLY A 225 9.31 -13.46 23.83
CA GLY A 225 8.02 -12.92 24.27
C GLY A 225 7.00 -14.01 24.59
N GLY A 226 5.98 -13.63 25.37
CA GLY A 226 4.83 -14.49 25.60
C GLY A 226 3.96 -14.66 24.35
N ASP A 227 3.12 -15.69 24.33
CA ASP A 227 2.28 -16.10 23.19
C ASP A 227 1.35 -14.97 22.67
N GLY A 228 0.91 -14.07 23.55
CA GLY A 228 0.06 -12.94 23.19
C GLY A 228 0.77 -11.80 22.44
N PHE A 229 2.11 -11.83 22.30
CA PHE A 229 2.86 -10.83 21.55
C PHE A 229 3.65 -11.49 20.42
N ALA A 230 3.08 -11.45 19.21
CA ALA A 230 3.61 -12.20 18.07
C ALA A 230 4.70 -11.46 17.30
N GLY A 231 4.57 -10.14 17.16
CA GLY A 231 5.50 -9.33 16.41
C GLY A 231 5.11 -7.86 16.40
N GLN A 232 5.95 -7.06 15.76
CA GLN A 232 5.70 -5.65 15.48
C GLN A 232 6.59 -5.16 14.34
N ILE A 233 6.13 -4.14 13.63
CA ILE A 233 6.93 -3.32 12.72
C ILE A 233 7.06 -1.89 13.22
N GLN A 234 8.23 -1.30 13.05
CA GLN A 234 8.50 0.08 13.42
C GLN A 234 9.34 0.79 12.35
N LEU A 235 9.14 2.10 12.24
CA LEU A 235 10.02 2.99 11.48
C LEU A 235 11.29 3.25 12.30
N VAL A 236 12.45 2.98 11.72
CA VAL A 236 13.75 3.13 12.39
C VAL A 236 14.55 4.24 11.70
N GLY A 237 14.68 5.39 12.38
CA GLY A 237 15.42 6.54 11.87
C GLY A 237 14.62 7.46 10.94
N ASP A 238 15.29 8.50 10.43
CA ASP A 238 14.66 9.53 9.60
C ASP A 238 14.49 9.07 8.15
N TYR A 239 13.47 9.61 7.48
CA TYR A 239 13.29 9.44 6.04
C TYR A 239 14.55 9.87 5.28
N SER A 240 15.11 8.98 4.48
CA SER A 240 16.22 9.33 3.61
C SER A 240 15.70 10.07 2.39
N ALA A 241 15.83 11.39 2.37
CA ALA A 241 15.48 12.21 1.20
C ALA A 241 16.31 11.84 -0.05
N VAL A 242 17.53 11.33 0.15
CA VAL A 242 18.43 10.89 -0.92
C VAL A 242 17.94 9.61 -1.59
N ASN A 243 17.54 8.61 -0.79
CA ASN A 243 17.06 7.32 -1.32
C ASN A 243 15.54 7.23 -1.45
N ARG A 244 14.81 8.29 -1.06
CA ARG A 244 13.35 8.37 -0.97
C ARG A 244 12.72 7.16 -0.27
N LYS A 245 13.39 6.67 0.77
CA LYS A 245 13.10 5.38 1.42
C LYS A 245 13.05 5.53 2.93
N CYS A 246 12.12 4.81 3.53
CA CYS A 246 12.01 4.65 4.97
C CYS A 246 12.72 3.36 5.41
N HIS A 247 13.41 3.44 6.54
CA HIS A 247 14.07 2.30 7.16
C HIS A 247 13.09 1.66 8.15
N PHE A 248 12.87 0.36 8.03
CA PHE A 248 11.91 -0.37 8.85
C PHE A 248 12.60 -1.51 9.56
N ALA A 249 12.19 -1.78 10.79
CA ALA A 249 12.55 -2.99 11.51
C ALA A 249 11.31 -3.77 11.90
N VAL A 250 11.36 -5.07 11.65
CA VAL A 250 10.36 -6.05 12.08
C VAL A 250 10.96 -6.87 13.21
N SER A 251 10.22 -7.02 14.29
CA SER A 251 10.54 -7.90 15.41
C SER A 251 9.55 -9.06 15.44
N LEU A 252 10.06 -10.30 15.46
CA LEU A 252 9.23 -11.52 15.52
C LEU A 252 9.48 -12.30 16.81
N ASN A 253 8.43 -12.89 17.36
CA ASN A 253 8.55 -13.75 18.54
C ASN A 253 9.22 -15.07 18.16
N GLN A 254 10.40 -15.34 18.75
CA GLN A 254 11.18 -16.56 18.47
C GLN A 254 10.50 -17.84 18.96
N ASN A 255 9.58 -17.73 19.93
CA ASN A 255 8.89 -18.86 20.55
C ASN A 255 7.76 -19.41 19.67
N HIS A 256 7.35 -18.68 18.63
CA HIS A 256 6.31 -19.11 17.70
C HIS A 256 6.83 -20.09 16.65
N ALA A 257 5.99 -21.02 16.21
CA ALA A 257 6.33 -21.95 15.14
C ALA A 257 6.59 -21.19 13.82
N PRO A 258 7.40 -21.74 12.88
CA PRO A 258 7.76 -21.03 11.65
C PRO A 258 6.55 -20.57 10.80
N ALA A 259 5.48 -21.37 10.76
CA ALA A 259 4.24 -20.98 10.09
C ALA A 259 3.59 -19.74 10.73
N GLN A 260 3.58 -19.66 12.05
CA GLN A 260 3.03 -18.51 12.79
C GLN A 260 3.91 -17.28 12.61
N GLN A 261 5.24 -17.42 12.67
CA GLN A 261 6.17 -16.32 12.38
C GLN A 261 6.00 -15.79 10.96
N PHE A 262 5.77 -16.67 9.98
CA PHE A 262 5.49 -16.26 8.60
C PHE A 262 4.21 -15.43 8.46
N VAL A 263 3.12 -15.86 9.10
CA VAL A 263 1.85 -15.13 9.09
C VAL A 263 2.02 -13.76 9.76
N THR A 264 2.70 -13.71 10.92
CA THR A 264 3.02 -12.45 11.59
C THR A 264 3.86 -11.55 10.69
N LEU A 265 4.92 -12.05 10.08
CA LEU A 265 5.74 -11.27 9.15
C LEU A 265 4.92 -10.70 8.00
N ALA A 266 4.02 -11.49 7.40
CA ALA A 266 3.13 -11.02 6.33
C ALA A 266 2.20 -9.89 6.81
N HIS A 267 1.68 -10.00 8.04
CA HIS A 267 0.84 -8.97 8.67
C HIS A 267 1.62 -7.67 8.94
N GLU A 268 2.81 -7.78 9.55
CA GLU A 268 3.68 -6.62 9.81
C GLU A 268 4.09 -5.91 8.50
N LEU A 269 4.45 -6.66 7.46
CA LEU A 269 4.74 -6.10 6.15
C LEU A 269 3.50 -5.50 5.48
N ALA A 270 2.30 -5.98 5.79
CA ALA A 270 1.08 -5.38 5.27
C ALA A 270 0.89 -3.95 5.78
N HIS A 271 1.17 -3.66 7.05
CA HIS A 271 1.14 -2.27 7.56
C HIS A 271 2.09 -1.35 6.80
N LEU A 272 3.29 -1.84 6.45
CA LEU A 272 4.21 -1.11 5.60
C LEU A 272 3.60 -0.90 4.21
N PHE A 273 3.25 -1.96 3.49
CA PHE A 273 2.87 -1.84 2.08
C PHE A 273 1.52 -1.17 1.86
N LEU A 274 0.62 -1.21 2.84
CA LEU A 274 -0.64 -0.47 2.83
C LEU A 274 -0.45 1.02 3.16
N GLY A 275 0.72 1.41 3.68
CA GLY A 275 1.03 2.81 3.98
C GLY A 275 0.51 3.29 5.32
N HIS A 276 0.22 2.37 6.25
CA HIS A 276 -0.30 2.67 7.59
C HIS A 276 0.76 3.34 8.49
N LEU A 277 2.05 3.14 8.18
CA LEU A 277 3.16 3.69 8.97
C LEU A 277 3.63 5.05 8.41
N CYS A 278 3.96 5.08 7.11
CA CYS A 278 4.41 6.26 6.40
C CYS A 278 4.35 6.04 4.89
N ALA A 279 4.50 7.12 4.11
CA ALA A 279 4.79 7.01 2.67
C ALA A 279 6.21 6.48 2.45
N ASP A 280 6.35 5.56 1.48
CA ASP A 280 7.64 5.09 0.97
C ASP A 280 7.60 5.13 -0.57
N PRO A 281 8.00 6.26 -1.18
CA PRO A 281 7.99 6.41 -2.64
C PRO A 281 8.87 5.40 -3.36
N ALA A 282 10.02 5.00 -2.78
CA ALA A 282 10.90 3.99 -3.38
C ALA A 282 10.20 2.65 -3.53
N ARG A 283 9.37 2.26 -2.56
CA ARG A 283 8.53 1.06 -2.59
C ARG A 283 7.14 1.28 -3.20
N ARG A 284 6.85 2.47 -3.74
CA ARG A 284 5.54 2.87 -4.29
C ARG A 284 4.39 2.72 -3.28
N VAL A 285 4.69 3.02 -2.02
CA VAL A 285 3.74 3.00 -0.91
C VAL A 285 3.23 4.42 -0.68
N PRO A 286 1.94 4.70 -0.91
CA PRO A 286 1.36 6.00 -0.56
C PRO A 286 1.21 6.12 0.95
N LEU A 287 1.14 7.34 1.46
CA LEU A 287 0.71 7.55 2.85
C LEU A 287 -0.79 7.32 2.93
N ARG A 288 -1.23 6.50 3.88
CA ARG A 288 -2.64 6.30 4.16
C ARG A 288 -2.95 6.70 5.60
N SER A 289 -3.53 7.88 5.76
CA SER A 289 -3.82 8.50 7.07
C SER A 289 -5.31 8.59 7.39
N ASP A 290 -6.16 8.06 6.52
CA ASP A 290 -7.62 8.16 6.53
C ASP A 290 -8.33 6.87 6.96
N CYS A 291 -7.59 5.82 7.36
CA CYS A 291 -8.15 4.61 7.99
C CYS A 291 -8.19 4.73 9.51
N THR A 292 -9.28 4.24 10.12
CA THR A 292 -9.34 3.98 11.57
C THR A 292 -8.45 2.78 11.92
N PRO A 293 -7.97 2.67 13.18
CA PRO A 293 -7.16 1.52 13.58
C PRO A 293 -7.81 0.17 13.25
N ALA A 294 -9.11 0.03 13.45
CA ALA A 294 -9.83 -1.21 13.14
C ALA A 294 -9.83 -1.54 11.63
N GLU A 295 -9.96 -0.53 10.77
CA GLU A 295 -9.90 -0.71 9.32
C GLU A 295 -8.47 -1.04 8.86
N CYS A 296 -7.47 -0.33 9.38
CA CYS A 296 -6.07 -0.60 9.03
C CYS A 296 -5.67 -2.05 9.43
N GLU A 297 -6.12 -2.52 10.60
CA GLU A 297 -5.93 -3.91 11.05
C GLU A 297 -6.68 -4.92 10.17
N ALA A 298 -7.92 -4.61 9.78
CA ALA A 298 -8.70 -5.47 8.90
C ALA A 298 -8.01 -5.66 7.54
N GLU A 299 -7.45 -4.60 6.96
CA GLU A 299 -6.73 -4.67 5.69
C GLU A 299 -5.39 -5.39 5.80
N ALA A 300 -4.64 -5.14 6.90
CA ALA A 300 -3.38 -5.83 7.16
C ALA A 300 -3.58 -7.34 7.31
N GLU A 301 -4.57 -7.76 8.10
CA GLU A 301 -4.99 -9.16 8.20
C GLU A 301 -5.44 -9.74 6.86
N SER A 302 -6.15 -8.96 6.04
CA SER A 302 -6.63 -9.39 4.71
C SER A 302 -5.47 -9.72 3.78
N ALA A 303 -4.47 -8.83 3.70
CA ALA A 303 -3.28 -9.04 2.90
C ALA A 303 -2.48 -10.24 3.43
N ALA A 304 -2.30 -10.35 4.75
CA ALA A 304 -1.60 -11.47 5.37
C ALA A 304 -2.29 -12.82 5.10
N TYR A 305 -3.62 -12.85 5.18
CA TYR A 305 -4.44 -14.04 4.87
C TYR A 305 -4.23 -14.50 3.42
N LEU A 306 -4.27 -13.58 2.45
CA LEU A 306 -4.03 -13.88 1.04
C LEU A 306 -2.64 -14.49 0.84
N VAL A 307 -1.61 -13.83 1.38
CA VAL A 307 -0.22 -14.30 1.28
C VAL A 307 -0.07 -15.68 1.93
N ALA A 308 -0.64 -15.89 3.12
CA ALA A 308 -0.57 -17.15 3.86
C ALA A 308 -1.19 -18.30 3.06
N ARG A 309 -2.45 -18.13 2.63
CA ARG A 309 -3.23 -19.16 1.93
C ARG A 309 -2.64 -19.51 0.57
N ARG A 310 -2.10 -18.52 -0.15
CA ARG A 310 -1.39 -18.73 -1.43
C ARG A 310 -0.11 -19.54 -1.24
N ASN A 311 0.52 -19.45 -0.07
CA ASN A 311 1.74 -20.16 0.29
C ASN A 311 1.52 -21.48 1.07
N GLY A 312 0.28 -21.95 1.13
CA GLY A 312 -0.07 -23.23 1.76
C GLY A 312 -0.19 -23.19 3.28
N VAL A 313 -0.17 -22.00 3.89
CA VAL A 313 -0.30 -21.80 5.33
C VAL A 313 -1.74 -21.43 5.67
N LEU A 314 -2.33 -22.14 6.64
CA LEU A 314 -3.64 -21.83 7.19
C LEU A 314 -3.45 -20.93 8.43
N PRO A 315 -3.77 -19.63 8.36
CA PRO A 315 -3.73 -18.78 9.54
C PRO A 315 -4.84 -19.20 10.52
N PHE A 316 -4.52 -19.26 11.82
CA PHE A 316 -5.48 -19.66 12.88
C PHE A 316 -6.61 -18.65 13.11
N SER A 317 -6.53 -17.45 12.55
CA SER A 317 -7.50 -16.39 12.78
C SER A 317 -8.75 -16.56 11.92
N GLU A 318 -9.79 -17.21 12.48
CA GLU A 318 -11.18 -17.13 11.99
C GLU A 318 -11.74 -15.68 11.99
N GLY A 319 -11.04 -14.74 12.65
CA GLY A 319 -11.42 -13.33 12.77
C GLY A 319 -11.46 -12.53 11.47
N TYR A 320 -10.68 -12.91 10.44
CA TYR A 320 -10.73 -12.23 9.14
C TYR A 320 -12.15 -12.28 8.54
N LEU A 321 -12.83 -13.44 8.61
CA LEU A 321 -14.17 -13.62 8.03
C LEU A 321 -15.28 -12.87 8.78
N ALA A 322 -15.10 -12.66 10.09
CA ALA A 322 -16.05 -11.92 10.93
C ALA A 322 -16.04 -10.41 10.64
N LYS A 323 -14.92 -9.88 10.11
CA LYS A 323 -14.79 -8.45 9.77
C LYS A 323 -15.56 -8.08 8.50
N PHE A 324 -15.74 -8.99 7.54
CA PHE A 324 -16.47 -8.69 6.28
C PHE A 324 -17.99 -8.65 6.41
N THR A 325 -18.56 -9.10 7.52
CA THR A 325 -20.00 -9.03 7.75
C THR A 325 -20.48 -7.64 8.16
N GLU A 326 -19.59 -6.75 8.61
CA GLU A 326 -19.96 -5.44 9.14
C GLU A 326 -19.91 -4.29 8.12
N GLY A 327 -19.45 -4.55 6.88
CA GLY A 327 -19.47 -3.57 5.81
C GLY A 327 -18.59 -2.36 6.10
N PHE A 328 -17.30 -2.47 5.79
CA PHE A 328 -16.40 -1.31 5.86
C PHE A 328 -16.65 -0.39 4.67
N ALA A 329 -17.11 0.84 4.94
CA ALA A 329 -17.38 1.83 3.89
C ALA A 329 -16.12 2.30 3.13
N THR A 330 -14.93 2.04 3.69
CA THR A 330 -13.62 2.57 3.24
C THR A 330 -12.58 1.48 2.97
N PHE A 331 -12.95 0.19 3.04
CA PHE A 331 -12.01 -0.92 2.81
C PHE A 331 -11.50 -0.91 1.38
N ASP A 332 -10.18 -0.77 1.22
CA ASP A 332 -9.57 -0.60 -0.09
C ASP A 332 -9.01 -1.93 -0.59
N ILE A 333 -9.83 -2.63 -1.37
CA ILE A 333 -9.51 -3.93 -1.99
C ILE A 333 -8.29 -3.81 -2.90
N TYR A 334 -8.19 -2.70 -3.64
CA TYR A 334 -7.05 -2.46 -4.50
C TYR A 334 -5.76 -2.37 -3.68
N ALA A 335 -5.78 -1.60 -2.58
CA ALA A 335 -4.64 -1.48 -1.69
C ALA A 335 -4.24 -2.82 -1.09
N VAL A 336 -5.20 -3.65 -0.67
CA VAL A 336 -4.96 -5.01 -0.16
C VAL A 336 -4.32 -5.90 -1.22
N MET A 337 -4.86 -5.95 -2.44
CA MET A 337 -4.31 -6.78 -3.52
C MET A 337 -2.91 -6.34 -3.94
N ARG A 338 -2.68 -5.02 -4.03
CA ARG A 338 -1.36 -4.44 -4.30
C ARG A 338 -0.38 -4.74 -3.16
N ALA A 339 -0.81 -4.63 -1.91
CA ALA A 339 0.03 -4.92 -0.76
C ALA A 339 0.42 -6.40 -0.75
N ALA A 340 -0.53 -7.33 -0.91
CA ALA A 340 -0.25 -8.76 -1.02
C ALA A 340 0.77 -9.07 -2.14
N ASN A 341 0.61 -8.45 -3.32
CA ASN A 341 1.57 -8.56 -4.41
C ASN A 341 2.98 -8.06 -4.04
N SER A 342 3.07 -6.93 -3.33
CA SER A 342 4.33 -6.33 -2.90
C SER A 342 5.02 -7.18 -1.83
N ILE A 343 4.24 -7.74 -0.89
CA ILE A 343 4.71 -8.67 0.13
C ILE A 343 5.29 -9.93 -0.53
N GLU A 344 4.55 -10.58 -1.45
CA GLU A 344 5.06 -11.75 -2.17
C GLU A 344 6.35 -11.44 -2.94
N THR A 345 6.45 -10.25 -3.52
CA THR A 345 7.66 -9.82 -4.24
C THR A 345 8.85 -9.69 -3.28
N VAL A 346 8.69 -9.00 -2.15
CA VAL A 346 9.77 -8.78 -1.17
C VAL A 346 10.16 -10.06 -0.43
N MET A 347 9.23 -10.99 -0.24
CA MET A 347 9.52 -12.32 0.31
C MET A 347 10.16 -13.27 -0.71
N GLY A 348 10.33 -12.87 -1.98
CA GLY A 348 10.83 -13.75 -3.04
C GLY A 348 9.87 -14.87 -3.43
N LEU A 349 8.57 -14.69 -3.17
CA LEU A 349 7.49 -15.65 -3.40
C LEU A 349 6.66 -15.35 -4.66
N GLY A 350 6.93 -14.23 -5.33
CA GLY A 350 6.19 -13.83 -6.52
C GLY A 350 6.21 -14.91 -7.61
N ALA A 351 5.09 -15.06 -8.31
CA ALA A 351 4.98 -15.95 -9.46
C ALA A 351 6.07 -15.57 -10.48
N SER A 352 7.14 -16.37 -10.53
CA SER A 352 8.11 -16.27 -11.60
C SER A 352 7.40 -16.68 -12.88
N MET A 353 7.11 -15.72 -13.76
CA MET A 353 6.95 -16.04 -15.18
C MET A 353 8.31 -16.53 -15.66
N MET A 354 8.52 -17.83 -15.56
CA MET A 354 9.44 -18.58 -16.41
C MET A 354 8.65 -19.19 -17.54
#